data_AF-A0A173TJ46-F1
#
_entry.id   AF-A0A173TJ46-F1
#
_cell.length_a   1.000
_cell.length_b   1.000
_cell.length_c   1.000
_cell.angle_alpha   90.00
_cell.angle_beta   90.00
_cell.angle_gamma   90.00
#
_symmetry.space_group_name_H-M   'P 1'
#
loop_
_entity.id
_entity.type
_entity.pdbx_description
1 polymer ?
#
loop_
_entity_poly.entity_id
_entity_poly.type
_entity_poly.pdbx_seq_one_letter_code
_entity_poly.pdbx_strand_id
1 'polypeptide(L)'
;MQNKNTKETKKIDLHPKKCNICGGLVIYTNNNLIYGKSYGSGKCYLCTQCGSYVGTHEPRPTEALGLLADSQMRTLKKKCHSIFDEFWNCGSNGKQRRYLRNMAYKRLATMMRIPLEECHFGYFDLLQLKKAYNCCQVLKKRSETYTWEHTDVTKKWLEAKAAGDKEIHDHIGSVRIGTLCFDLIERKGKRDKNYLYADLYVGGIDTGYGYGKDDYPYTYVDWISRQWTVDKLPKDYRSFKKEIEEKLTMLIKHARSITLKRKQYSLQEKILDDVKIW
;
A
#
# COMPACT_ATOMS: atom_id res chain seq x y z
N MET A 1 -16.69 -9.21 35.13
CA MET A 1 -15.23 -9.29 34.88
C MET A 1 -15.04 -9.54 33.40
N GLN A 2 -14.70 -8.51 32.62
CA GLN A 2 -14.49 -8.66 31.18
C GLN A 2 -13.09 -9.25 30.95
N ASN A 3 -13.05 -10.42 30.31
CA ASN A 3 -11.83 -11.07 29.85
C ASN A 3 -11.10 -10.14 28.87
N LYS A 4 -10.07 -9.44 29.36
CA LYS A 4 -9.06 -8.82 28.51
C LYS A 4 -8.26 -9.94 27.87
N ASN A 5 -8.67 -10.34 26.67
CA ASN A 5 -7.90 -11.23 25.81
C ASN A 5 -6.65 -10.46 25.33
N THR A 6 -5.62 -10.41 26.17
CA THR A 6 -4.29 -9.94 25.78
C THR A 6 -3.74 -10.97 24.82
N LYS A 7 -3.85 -10.72 23.51
CA LYS A 7 -3.16 -11.49 22.48
C LYS A 7 -1.66 -11.44 22.81
N GLU A 8 -1.11 -12.55 23.33
CA GLU A 8 0.32 -12.72 23.50
C GLU A 8 0.97 -12.58 22.13
N THR A 9 1.77 -11.52 21.95
CA THR A 9 2.57 -11.33 20.75
C THR A 9 3.70 -12.35 20.77
N LYS A 10 3.88 -13.07 19.65
CA LYS A 10 4.92 -14.09 19.54
C LYS A 10 6.30 -13.41 19.50
N LYS A 11 6.90 -13.24 20.68
CA LYS A 11 8.22 -12.60 20.82
C LYS A 11 9.31 -13.53 20.31
N ILE A 12 10.12 -13.06 19.37
CA ILE A 12 11.29 -13.82 18.91
C ILE A 12 12.34 -13.92 20.02
N ASP A 13 13.04 -15.07 20.08
CA ASP A 13 14.21 -15.19 20.94
C ASP A 13 15.39 -14.44 20.29
N LEU A 14 15.83 -13.37 20.95
CA LEU A 14 16.96 -12.54 20.50
C LEU A 14 18.32 -13.20 20.77
N HIS A 15 18.37 -14.22 21.64
CA HIS A 15 19.60 -14.92 22.03
C HIS A 15 19.42 -16.45 21.91
N PRO A 16 19.10 -16.96 20.71
CA PRO A 16 18.67 -18.33 20.53
C PRO A 16 19.78 -19.33 20.90
N LYS A 17 19.44 -20.26 21.79
CA LYS A 17 20.30 -21.41 22.16
C LYS A 17 19.90 -22.72 21.47
N LYS A 18 18.68 -22.78 20.93
CA LYS A 18 18.12 -23.91 20.19
C LYS A 18 17.64 -23.46 18.82
N CYS A 19 17.87 -24.29 17.80
CA CYS A 19 17.47 -23.98 16.44
C CYS A 19 15.96 -24.11 16.27
N ASN A 20 15.31 -23.09 15.70
CA ASN A 20 13.87 -23.12 15.38
C ASN A 20 13.49 -24.07 14.23
N ILE A 21 14.46 -24.72 13.59
CA ILE A 21 14.24 -25.63 12.46
C ILE A 21 14.46 -27.08 12.89
N CYS A 22 15.63 -27.41 13.43
CA CYS A 22 15.98 -28.80 13.77
C CYS A 22 16.08 -29.07 15.28
N GLY A 23 15.89 -28.06 16.15
CA GLY A 23 16.06 -28.19 17.61
C GLY A 23 17.50 -28.27 18.11
N GLY A 24 18.48 -28.37 17.20
CA GLY A 24 19.91 -28.51 17.52
C GLY A 24 20.51 -27.29 18.23
N LEU A 25 21.71 -27.48 18.80
CA LEU A 25 22.46 -26.45 19.51
C LEU A 25 22.77 -25.26 18.60
N VAL A 26 22.63 -24.05 19.15
CA VAL A 26 22.99 -22.80 18.48
C VAL A 26 24.14 -22.12 19.24
N ILE A 27 25.17 -21.72 18.50
CA ILE A 27 26.33 -21.01 19.02
C ILE A 27 26.37 -19.58 18.49
N TYR A 28 26.86 -18.64 19.30
CA TYR A 28 27.14 -17.27 18.88
C TYR A 28 28.59 -17.18 18.40
N THR A 29 28.82 -16.78 17.15
CA THR A 29 30.13 -16.83 16.50
C THR A 29 30.33 -15.74 15.44
N ASN A 30 31.53 -15.66 14.87
CA ASN A 30 31.84 -14.74 13.77
C ASN A 30 31.17 -15.20 12.47
N ASN A 31 30.58 -14.28 11.71
CA ASN A 31 29.91 -14.62 10.46
C ASN A 31 30.86 -14.84 9.27
N ASN A 32 32.15 -14.54 9.42
CA ASN A 32 33.17 -14.87 8.42
C ASN A 32 33.32 -16.39 8.21
N LEU A 33 32.98 -17.22 9.20
CA LEU A 33 32.91 -18.68 9.07
C LEU A 33 31.90 -19.12 8.01
N ILE A 34 30.88 -18.29 7.76
CA ILE A 34 29.81 -18.57 6.80
C ILE A 34 30.14 -17.95 5.44
N TYR A 35 30.66 -16.72 5.44
CA TYR A 35 30.79 -15.93 4.21
C TYR A 35 32.21 -15.75 3.68
N GLY A 36 33.23 -16.25 4.40
CA GLY A 36 34.64 -16.00 4.10
C GLY A 36 35.14 -14.59 4.43
N LYS A 37 34.24 -13.66 4.79
CA LYS A 37 34.57 -12.30 5.26
C LYS A 37 33.49 -11.77 6.21
N SER A 38 33.85 -10.78 7.02
CA SER A 38 32.93 -10.18 7.98
C SER A 38 31.95 -9.22 7.30
N TYR A 39 30.68 -9.28 7.68
CA TYR A 39 29.62 -8.37 7.23
C TYR A 39 28.80 -7.84 8.41
N GLY A 40 28.22 -6.64 8.29
CA GLY A 40 27.37 -6.07 9.34
C GLY A 40 28.09 -6.00 10.69
N SER A 41 27.47 -6.54 11.75
CA SER A 41 28.07 -6.65 13.09
C SER A 41 29.29 -7.57 13.18
N GLY A 42 29.58 -8.34 12.12
CA GLY A 42 30.58 -9.42 12.11
C GLY A 42 30.16 -10.68 12.88
N LYS A 43 28.96 -10.70 13.47
CA LYS A 43 28.50 -11.74 14.39
C LYS A 43 27.21 -12.41 13.91
N CYS A 44 27.00 -13.65 14.34
CA CYS A 44 25.82 -14.44 14.01
C CYS A 44 25.55 -15.53 15.04
N TYR A 45 24.32 -16.03 15.03
CA TYR A 45 23.94 -17.28 15.67
C TYR A 45 23.89 -18.39 14.61
N LEU A 46 24.61 -19.48 14.85
CA LEU A 46 24.77 -20.61 13.92
C LEU A 46 24.33 -21.91 14.61
N CYS A 47 23.46 -22.67 13.94
CA CYS A 47 23.15 -24.04 14.36
C CYS A 47 24.30 -24.97 13.97
N THR A 48 24.83 -25.71 14.93
CA THR A 48 25.94 -26.65 14.72
C THR A 48 25.52 -27.95 14.03
N GLN A 49 24.21 -28.21 13.89
CA GLN A 49 23.69 -29.43 13.30
C GLN A 49 23.22 -29.25 11.85
N CYS A 50 22.34 -28.27 11.59
CA CYS A 50 21.77 -28.06 10.24
C CYS A 50 22.41 -26.89 9.47
N GLY A 51 23.34 -26.15 10.08
CA GLY A 51 24.00 -25.00 9.45
C GLY A 51 23.09 -23.80 9.18
N SER A 52 21.86 -23.80 9.67
CA SER A 52 20.99 -22.63 9.66
C SER A 52 21.58 -21.54 10.55
N TYR A 53 21.37 -20.28 10.18
CA TYR A 53 21.97 -19.17 10.92
C TYR A 53 21.14 -17.88 10.81
N VAL A 54 21.45 -16.92 11.69
CA VAL A 54 20.92 -15.55 11.63
C VAL A 54 22.01 -14.56 12.05
N GLY A 55 22.12 -13.44 11.34
CA GLY A 55 23.02 -12.34 11.72
C GLY A 55 22.49 -11.55 12.92
N THR A 56 23.29 -10.60 13.41
CA THR A 56 22.92 -9.75 14.54
C THR A 56 22.95 -8.26 14.21
N HIS A 57 22.36 -7.45 15.09
CA HIS A 57 22.32 -6.00 14.92
C HIS A 57 23.71 -5.36 15.11
N GLU A 58 24.13 -4.46 14.22
CA GLU A 58 25.38 -3.70 14.38
C GLU A 58 25.52 -2.95 15.72
N PRO A 59 24.55 -2.14 16.17
CA PRO A 59 24.67 -1.44 17.44
C PRO A 59 24.46 -2.36 18.66
N ARG A 60 23.93 -3.58 18.46
CA ARG A 60 23.61 -4.54 19.52
C ARG A 60 23.99 -5.96 19.05
N PRO A 61 25.30 -6.27 18.97
CA PRO A 61 25.77 -7.48 18.27
C PRO A 61 25.32 -8.80 18.88
N THR A 62 24.83 -8.81 20.12
CA THR A 62 24.27 -10.01 20.76
C THR A 62 22.80 -10.25 20.41
N GLU A 63 22.10 -9.29 19.80
CA GLU A 63 20.70 -9.47 19.44
C GLU A 63 20.54 -10.00 18.01
N ALA A 64 19.90 -11.16 17.88
CA ALA A 64 19.56 -11.76 16.59
C ALA A 64 18.57 -10.89 15.79
N LEU A 65 18.80 -10.79 14.48
CA LEU A 65 17.92 -10.07 13.55
C LEU A 65 16.56 -10.76 13.33
N GLY A 66 16.41 -12.01 13.77
CA GLY A 66 15.23 -12.83 13.52
C GLY A 66 15.46 -14.32 13.80
N LEU A 67 14.65 -15.17 13.17
CA LEU A 67 14.78 -16.62 13.23
C LEU A 67 16.05 -17.09 12.50
N LEU A 68 16.64 -18.20 12.97
CA LEU A 68 17.63 -18.93 12.17
C LEU A 68 16.96 -19.37 10.86
N ALA A 69 17.67 -19.15 9.76
CA ALA A 69 17.17 -19.43 8.42
C ALA A 69 18.10 -20.42 7.72
N ASP A 70 17.51 -21.43 7.11
CA ASP A 70 18.18 -22.33 6.18
C ASP A 70 18.36 -21.67 4.79
N SER A 71 18.90 -22.40 3.83
CA SER A 71 19.12 -21.89 2.46
C SER A 71 17.83 -21.50 1.75
N GLN A 72 16.73 -22.23 1.97
CA GLN A 72 15.44 -21.98 1.35
C GLN A 72 14.80 -20.71 1.90
N MET A 73 14.76 -20.56 3.23
CA MET A 73 14.28 -19.37 3.92
C MET A 73 15.08 -18.13 3.51
N ARG A 74 16.41 -18.22 3.45
CA ARG A 74 17.25 -17.08 3.00
C ARG A 74 16.95 -16.68 1.56
N THR A 75 16.73 -17.65 0.68
CA THR A 75 16.37 -17.39 -0.72
C THR A 75 14.99 -16.72 -0.82
N LEU A 76 14.00 -17.21 -0.08
CA LEU A 76 12.67 -16.60 -0.05
C LEU A 76 12.66 -15.20 0.56
N LYS A 77 13.43 -14.95 1.63
CA LYS A 77 13.60 -13.61 2.20
C LYS A 77 14.12 -12.63 1.13
N LYS A 78 15.14 -13.02 0.36
CA LYS A 78 15.66 -12.21 -0.76
C LYS A 78 14.60 -11.95 -1.83
N LYS A 79 13.85 -12.98 -2.24
CA LYS A 79 12.76 -12.85 -3.22
C LYS A 79 11.61 -11.96 -2.73
N CYS A 80 11.30 -12.00 -1.44
CA CYS A 80 10.32 -11.10 -0.85
C CYS A 80 10.83 -9.66 -0.89
N HIS A 81 12.06 -9.41 -0.44
CA HIS A 81 12.68 -8.08 -0.44
C HIS A 81 12.82 -7.49 -1.83
N SER A 82 13.16 -8.30 -2.85
CA SER A 82 13.29 -7.80 -4.22
C SER A 82 12.01 -7.20 -4.77
N ILE A 83 10.84 -7.62 -4.27
CA ILE A 83 9.53 -7.06 -4.64
C ILE A 83 9.13 -5.99 -3.62
N PHE A 84 9.17 -6.33 -2.33
CA PHE A 84 8.64 -5.52 -1.25
C PHE A 84 9.35 -4.17 -1.13
N ASP A 85 10.66 -4.13 -1.39
CA ASP A 85 11.43 -2.92 -1.22
C ASP A 85 11.12 -1.86 -2.29
N GLU A 86 10.57 -2.25 -3.44
CA GLU A 86 10.07 -1.33 -4.47
C GLU A 86 8.97 -0.40 -3.92
N PHE A 87 8.15 -0.86 -2.97
CA PHE A 87 7.03 -0.09 -2.40
C PHE A 87 7.46 1.05 -1.48
N TRP A 88 8.70 1.03 -0.97
CA TRP A 88 9.17 2.06 -0.03
C TRP A 88 10.46 2.75 -0.43
N ASN A 89 11.29 2.10 -1.26
CA ASN A 89 12.57 2.66 -1.69
C ASN A 89 12.41 3.78 -2.75
N CYS A 90 11.20 3.99 -3.27
CA CYS A 90 10.86 5.11 -4.15
C CYS A 90 10.80 6.49 -3.44
N GLY A 91 10.90 6.53 -2.11
CA GLY A 91 10.89 7.78 -1.35
C GLY A 91 12.11 8.66 -1.65
N SER A 92 11.86 9.96 -1.88
CA SER A 92 12.90 10.94 -2.27
C SER A 92 13.92 11.25 -1.16
N ASN A 93 13.56 10.97 0.10
CA ASN A 93 14.43 11.18 1.25
C ASN A 93 14.19 10.13 2.35
N GLY A 94 15.05 10.12 3.38
CA GLY A 94 14.99 9.12 4.46
C GLY A 94 13.68 9.13 5.27
N LYS A 95 13.09 10.32 5.50
CA LYS A 95 11.81 10.44 6.23
C LYS A 95 10.68 9.81 5.42
N GLN A 96 10.64 10.08 4.12
CA GLN A 96 9.65 9.51 3.21
C GLN A 96 9.81 7.99 3.09
N ARG A 97 11.05 7.49 2.89
CA ARG A 97 11.31 6.04 2.84
C ARG A 97 10.86 5.32 4.11
N ARG A 98 11.12 5.90 5.29
CA ARG A 98 10.67 5.34 6.58
C ARG A 98 9.14 5.26 6.67
N TYR A 99 8.47 6.34 6.27
CA TYR A 99 7.00 6.38 6.24
C TYR A 99 6.44 5.30 5.30
N LEU A 100 6.90 5.27 4.04
CA LEU A 100 6.45 4.29 3.05
C LEU A 100 6.74 2.85 3.49
N ARG A 101 7.89 2.59 4.12
CA ARG A 101 8.26 1.27 4.64
C ARG A 101 7.27 0.81 5.72
N ASN A 102 6.94 1.69 6.66
CA ASN A 102 5.94 1.39 7.67
C ASN A 102 4.57 1.08 7.04
N MET A 103 4.20 1.79 5.97
CA MET A 103 2.95 1.56 5.26
C MET A 103 2.93 0.24 4.49
N ALA A 104 4.02 -0.09 3.80
CA ALA A 104 4.19 -1.37 3.14
C ALA A 104 4.04 -2.53 4.13
N TYR A 105 4.61 -2.42 5.34
CA TYR A 105 4.45 -3.44 6.38
C TYR A 105 3.02 -3.52 6.93
N LYS A 106 2.31 -2.39 7.11
CA LYS A 106 0.87 -2.44 7.51
C LYS A 106 0.02 -3.20 6.49
N ARG A 107 0.28 -2.98 5.20
CA ARG A 107 -0.42 -3.67 4.11
C ARG A 107 -0.11 -5.15 4.10
N LEU A 108 1.17 -5.50 4.16
CA LEU A 108 1.60 -6.89 4.22
C LEU A 108 0.99 -7.61 5.43
N ALA A 109 1.02 -6.98 6.62
CA ALA A 109 0.42 -7.53 7.84
C ALA A 109 -1.08 -7.80 7.66
N THR A 110 -1.81 -6.86 7.06
CA THR A 110 -3.25 -7.00 6.76
C THR A 110 -3.50 -8.18 5.82
N MET A 111 -2.76 -8.29 4.72
CA MET A 111 -2.89 -9.40 3.77
C MET A 111 -2.50 -10.75 4.39
N MET A 112 -1.47 -10.74 5.24
CA MET A 112 -1.01 -11.92 5.96
C MET A 112 -1.93 -12.30 7.12
N ARG A 113 -2.82 -11.40 7.56
CA ARG A 113 -3.71 -11.54 8.72
C ARG A 113 -2.92 -11.82 10.02
N ILE A 114 -1.86 -11.06 10.23
CA ILE A 114 -1.01 -11.11 11.43
C ILE A 114 -0.88 -9.73 12.06
N PRO A 115 -0.55 -9.63 13.36
CA PRO A 115 -0.21 -8.35 13.99
C PRO A 115 0.95 -7.65 13.25
N LEU A 116 0.94 -6.32 13.23
CA LEU A 116 1.98 -5.52 12.57
C LEU A 116 3.36 -5.78 13.19
N GLU A 117 3.38 -5.96 14.51
CA GLU A 117 4.56 -6.18 15.33
C GLU A 117 5.26 -7.51 15.00
N GLU A 118 4.51 -8.48 14.47
CA GLU A 118 5.01 -9.79 14.03
C GLU A 118 5.34 -9.82 12.53
N CYS A 119 4.89 -8.81 11.78
CA CYS A 119 5.02 -8.75 10.34
C CYS A 119 6.41 -8.25 9.91
N HIS A 120 7.44 -9.08 10.10
CA HIS A 120 8.79 -8.80 9.66
C HIS A 120 9.39 -10.03 8.96
N PHE A 121 10.03 -9.87 7.80
CA PHE A 121 10.60 -11.01 7.05
C PHE A 121 11.66 -11.78 7.86
N GLY A 122 12.32 -11.12 8.81
CA GLY A 122 13.22 -11.79 9.75
C GLY A 122 12.52 -12.81 10.66
N TYR A 123 11.23 -12.61 10.94
CA TYR A 123 10.46 -13.36 11.93
C TYR A 123 9.60 -14.47 11.31
N PHE A 124 9.53 -14.53 9.98
CA PHE A 124 8.74 -15.51 9.27
C PHE A 124 9.44 -16.85 9.17
N ASP A 125 8.71 -17.91 9.51
CA ASP A 125 9.07 -19.28 9.13
C ASP A 125 8.90 -19.52 7.62
N LEU A 126 9.20 -20.74 7.16
CA LEU A 126 9.14 -21.09 5.75
C LEU A 126 7.72 -20.94 5.16
N LEU A 127 6.68 -21.29 5.91
CA LEU A 127 5.29 -21.20 5.45
C LEU A 127 4.83 -19.74 5.36
N GLN A 128 5.16 -18.95 6.37
CA GLN A 128 4.90 -17.52 6.40
C GLN A 128 5.66 -16.80 5.28
N LEU A 129 6.90 -17.17 4.99
CA LEU A 129 7.67 -16.60 3.86
C LEU A 129 7.01 -16.91 2.51
N LYS A 130 6.52 -18.14 2.29
CA LYS A 130 5.78 -18.49 1.07
C LYS A 130 4.50 -17.65 0.94
N LYS A 131 3.74 -17.49 2.01
CA LYS A 131 2.54 -16.63 2.05
C LYS A 131 2.88 -15.17 1.77
N ALA A 132 3.92 -14.65 2.42
CA ALA A 132 4.37 -13.28 2.27
C ALA A 132 4.82 -13.00 0.82
N TYR A 133 5.54 -13.94 0.21
CA TYR A 133 5.95 -13.84 -1.20
C TYR A 133 4.75 -13.71 -2.14
N ASN A 134 3.72 -14.55 -1.96
CA ASN A 134 2.48 -14.44 -2.73
C ASN A 134 1.78 -13.09 -2.50
N CYS A 135 1.74 -12.60 -1.26
CA CYS A 135 1.18 -11.27 -0.96
C CYS A 135 1.96 -10.15 -1.68
N CYS A 136 3.30 -10.20 -1.67
CA CYS A 136 4.14 -9.25 -2.39
C CYS A 136 3.87 -9.27 -3.91
N GLN A 137 3.71 -10.46 -4.51
CA GLN A 137 3.37 -10.56 -5.94
C GLN A 137 1.99 -9.96 -6.26
N VAL A 138 0.99 -10.22 -5.42
CA VAL A 138 -0.35 -9.63 -5.57
C VAL A 138 -0.28 -8.10 -5.46
N LEU A 139 0.47 -7.57 -4.49
CA LEU A 139 0.68 -6.12 -4.36
C LEU A 139 1.36 -5.53 -5.59
N LYS A 140 2.39 -6.20 -6.12
CA LYS A 140 3.11 -5.73 -7.31
C LYS A 140 2.20 -5.70 -8.53
N LYS A 141 1.45 -6.78 -8.78
CA LYS A 141 0.48 -6.84 -9.88
C LYS A 141 -0.59 -5.74 -9.77
N ARG A 142 -1.12 -5.48 -8.57
CA ARG A 142 -2.07 -4.37 -8.33
C ARG A 142 -1.45 -3.00 -8.61
N SER A 143 -0.18 -2.81 -8.27
CA SER A 143 0.52 -1.55 -8.58
C SER A 143 0.79 -1.35 -10.08
N GLU A 144 0.89 -2.42 -10.85
CA GLU A 144 1.06 -2.40 -12.31
C GLU A 144 -0.28 -2.25 -13.05
N THR A 145 -1.39 -2.65 -12.43
CA THR A 145 -2.74 -2.64 -13.02
C THR A 145 -3.70 -1.80 -12.18
N TYR A 146 -3.76 -0.50 -12.46
CA TYR A 146 -4.80 0.36 -11.90
C TYR A 146 -6.17 -0.16 -12.34
N THR A 147 -7.02 -0.52 -11.37
CA THR A 147 -8.40 -0.91 -11.65
C THR A 147 -9.31 0.27 -11.36
N TRP A 148 -9.83 0.87 -12.42
CA TRP A 148 -10.76 1.98 -12.34
C TRP A 148 -12.21 1.48 -12.42
N GLU A 149 -13.04 1.91 -11.47
CA GLU A 149 -14.48 1.71 -11.52
C GLU A 149 -15.19 3.00 -11.91
N HIS A 150 -16.25 2.88 -12.71
CA HIS A 150 -17.05 3.99 -13.22
C HIS A 150 -18.52 3.72 -12.94
N THR A 151 -19.30 4.76 -12.68
CA THR A 151 -20.77 4.64 -12.58
C THR A 151 -21.43 4.70 -13.95
N ASP A 152 -22.54 3.99 -14.14
CA ASP A 152 -23.33 4.01 -15.39
C ASP A 152 -23.95 5.38 -15.71
N VAL A 153 -24.08 6.27 -14.72
CA VAL A 153 -24.64 7.62 -14.90
C VAL A 153 -23.83 8.44 -15.92
N THR A 154 -22.51 8.27 -15.94
CA THR A 154 -21.62 9.00 -16.86
C THR A 154 -21.86 8.62 -18.31
N LYS A 155 -22.20 7.35 -18.56
CA LYS A 155 -22.57 6.87 -19.89
C LYS A 155 -23.88 7.51 -20.36
N LYS A 156 -24.89 7.54 -19.50
CA LYS A 156 -26.19 8.17 -19.79
C LYS A 156 -26.04 9.66 -20.07
N TRP A 157 -25.20 10.35 -19.30
CA TRP A 157 -24.90 11.76 -19.54
C TRP A 157 -24.26 11.99 -20.91
N LEU A 158 -23.28 11.17 -21.31
CA LEU A 158 -22.68 11.27 -22.66
C LEU A 158 -23.69 11.00 -23.78
N GLU A 159 -24.57 10.01 -23.59
CA GLU A 159 -25.65 9.70 -24.53
C GLU A 159 -26.62 10.89 -24.67
N ALA A 160 -26.99 11.54 -23.56
CA ALA A 160 -27.82 12.74 -23.56
C ALA A 160 -27.14 13.91 -24.30
N LYS A 161 -25.85 14.17 -24.01
CA LYS A 161 -25.07 15.20 -24.72
C LYS A 161 -24.94 14.92 -26.21
N ALA A 162 -24.76 13.65 -26.60
CA ALA A 162 -24.72 13.24 -28.00
C ALA A 162 -26.08 13.46 -28.69
N ALA A 163 -27.20 13.33 -27.96
CA ALA A 163 -28.54 13.65 -28.42
C ALA A 163 -28.86 15.17 -28.44
N GLY A 164 -27.92 16.04 -28.06
CA GLY A 164 -28.07 17.49 -28.11
C GLY A 164 -28.55 18.15 -26.81
N ASP A 165 -28.55 17.41 -25.69
CA ASP A 165 -28.86 17.97 -24.38
C ASP A 165 -27.85 19.07 -23.98
N LYS A 166 -28.38 20.22 -23.56
CA LYS A 166 -27.61 21.40 -23.12
C LYS A 166 -27.76 21.67 -21.63
N GLU A 167 -28.57 20.91 -20.90
CA GLU A 167 -28.77 21.07 -19.47
C GLU A 167 -27.49 20.80 -18.69
N ILE A 168 -27.40 21.42 -17.52
CA ILE A 168 -26.26 21.26 -16.61
C ILE A 168 -26.62 20.20 -15.59
N HIS A 169 -25.81 19.16 -15.54
CA HIS A 169 -25.99 18.04 -14.64
C HIS A 169 -24.99 18.16 -13.48
N ASP A 170 -25.45 18.68 -12.34
CA ASP A 170 -24.58 18.96 -11.18
C ASP A 170 -23.83 17.71 -10.69
N HIS A 171 -24.37 16.50 -10.87
CA HIS A 171 -23.61 15.26 -10.69
C HIS A 171 -23.89 14.30 -11.85
N ILE A 172 -22.83 13.87 -12.53
CA ILE A 172 -22.92 12.99 -13.71
C ILE A 172 -22.38 11.58 -13.45
N GLY A 173 -21.84 11.31 -12.27
CA GLY A 173 -21.32 10.01 -11.88
C GLY A 173 -19.97 10.09 -11.18
N SER A 174 -19.41 8.93 -10.85
CA SER A 174 -18.15 8.85 -10.11
C SER A 174 -17.15 7.92 -10.78
N VAL A 175 -15.87 8.21 -10.57
CA VAL A 175 -14.73 7.39 -10.98
C VAL A 175 -13.89 7.04 -9.76
N ARG A 176 -13.63 5.74 -9.55
CA ARG A 176 -12.99 5.22 -8.34
C ARG A 176 -11.72 4.45 -8.65
N ILE A 177 -10.73 4.59 -7.77
CA ILE A 177 -9.50 3.81 -7.79
C ILE A 177 -8.97 3.62 -6.38
N GLY A 178 -8.81 2.37 -5.97
CA GLY A 178 -8.55 2.00 -4.58
C GLY A 178 -9.48 2.73 -3.62
N THR A 179 -8.92 3.53 -2.71
CA THR A 179 -9.68 4.32 -1.75
C THR A 179 -9.91 5.79 -2.13
N LEU A 180 -9.76 6.12 -3.42
CA LEU A 180 -10.10 7.43 -3.98
C LEU A 180 -11.41 7.36 -4.77
N CYS A 181 -12.26 8.36 -4.62
CA CYS A 181 -13.45 8.58 -5.43
C CYS A 181 -13.42 9.99 -6.01
N PHE A 182 -13.67 10.12 -7.30
CA PHE A 182 -13.77 11.38 -8.00
C PHE A 182 -15.21 11.53 -8.49
N ASP A 183 -15.96 12.45 -7.90
CA ASP A 183 -17.28 12.78 -8.41
C ASP A 183 -17.13 13.72 -9.59
N LEU A 184 -17.72 13.30 -10.70
CA LEU A 184 -17.76 14.03 -11.95
C LEU A 184 -19.00 14.92 -11.94
N ILE A 185 -18.78 16.22 -12.07
CA ILE A 185 -19.81 17.25 -11.84
C ILE A 185 -19.76 18.23 -13.02
N GLU A 186 -20.85 18.39 -13.77
CA GLU A 186 -20.94 19.42 -14.80
C GLU A 186 -21.44 20.72 -14.17
N ARG A 187 -20.71 21.83 -14.35
CA ARG A 187 -21.12 23.15 -13.88
C ARG A 187 -20.97 24.22 -14.94
N LYS A 188 -21.79 25.26 -14.81
CA LYS A 188 -21.70 26.46 -15.65
C LYS A 188 -20.44 27.24 -15.29
N GLY A 189 -19.63 27.56 -16.29
CA GLY A 189 -18.54 28.51 -16.15
C GLY A 189 -18.82 29.84 -16.83
N LYS A 190 -17.79 30.68 -16.92
CA LYS A 190 -17.86 31.98 -17.59
C LYS A 190 -17.97 31.81 -19.11
N ARG A 191 -18.60 32.77 -19.79
CA ARG A 191 -18.74 32.84 -21.26
C ARG A 191 -19.47 31.62 -21.87
N ASP A 192 -20.54 31.18 -21.21
CA ASP A 192 -21.41 30.07 -21.65
C ASP A 192 -20.69 28.75 -21.94
N LYS A 193 -19.59 28.49 -21.22
CA LYS A 193 -18.88 27.21 -21.25
C LYS A 193 -19.26 26.37 -20.06
N ASN A 194 -19.54 25.09 -20.31
CA ASN A 194 -19.70 24.11 -19.25
C ASN A 194 -18.36 23.44 -18.94
N TYR A 195 -18.14 23.17 -17.67
CA TYR A 195 -16.94 22.54 -17.17
C TYR A 195 -17.28 21.26 -16.43
N LEU A 196 -16.47 20.23 -16.66
CA LEU A 196 -16.48 19.01 -15.88
C LEU A 196 -15.47 19.15 -14.74
N TYR A 197 -15.96 19.11 -13.51
CA TYR A 197 -15.19 19.05 -12.28
C TYR A 197 -15.00 17.61 -11.84
N ALA A 198 -13.86 17.33 -11.20
CA ALA A 198 -13.59 16.07 -10.51
C ALA A 198 -13.31 16.35 -9.03
N ASP A 199 -14.35 16.23 -8.20
CA ASP A 199 -14.29 16.45 -6.76
C ASP A 199 -13.72 15.21 -6.08
N LEU A 200 -12.58 15.35 -5.39
CA LEU A 200 -11.89 14.21 -4.77
C LEU A 200 -12.44 13.94 -3.37
N TYR A 201 -12.78 12.68 -3.14
CA TYR A 201 -13.06 12.09 -1.85
C TYR A 201 -12.05 10.98 -1.54
N VAL A 202 -11.62 10.92 -0.28
CA VAL A 202 -10.65 9.94 0.19
C VAL A 202 -11.24 9.14 1.34
N GLY A 203 -11.34 7.83 1.15
CA GLY A 203 -11.85 6.94 2.17
C GLY A 203 -10.81 6.51 3.20
N GLY A 204 -11.29 6.06 4.36
CA GLY A 204 -10.49 5.62 5.49
C GLY A 204 -9.81 6.76 6.25
N ILE A 205 -10.29 7.99 6.08
CA ILE A 205 -9.81 9.17 6.81
C ILE A 205 -11.02 9.81 7.49
N ASP A 206 -11.09 9.68 8.81
CA ASP A 206 -12.13 10.31 9.59
C ASP A 206 -11.77 11.77 9.92
N THR A 207 -12.39 12.67 9.18
CA THR A 207 -12.37 14.11 9.46
C THR A 207 -13.67 14.60 10.11
N GLY A 208 -14.66 13.73 10.31
CA GLY A 208 -16.04 14.09 10.62
C GLY A 208 -16.84 14.58 9.42
N TYR A 209 -16.33 14.40 8.19
CA TYR A 209 -17.02 14.83 6.97
C TYR A 209 -18.19 13.93 6.61
N GLY A 210 -17.96 12.61 6.47
CA GLY A 210 -19.01 11.67 6.12
C GLY A 210 -18.61 10.21 6.36
N TYR A 211 -19.63 9.36 6.39
CA TYR A 211 -19.52 7.91 6.63
C TYR A 211 -20.37 7.18 5.59
N GLY A 212 -19.77 6.22 4.90
CA GLY A 212 -20.47 5.39 3.93
C GLY A 212 -20.98 4.10 4.54
N LYS A 213 -21.13 3.06 3.71
CA LYS A 213 -21.54 1.73 4.15
C LYS A 213 -20.63 1.20 5.27
N ASP A 214 -21.23 0.53 6.25
CA ASP A 214 -20.55 -0.07 7.42
C ASP A 214 -19.76 0.96 8.25
N ASP A 215 -20.24 2.21 8.31
CA ASP A 215 -19.62 3.33 9.03
C ASP A 215 -18.19 3.63 8.57
N TYR A 216 -17.90 3.36 7.29
CA TYR A 216 -16.57 3.58 6.73
C TYR A 216 -16.34 5.07 6.47
N PRO A 217 -15.38 5.73 7.14
CA PRO A 217 -15.23 7.18 7.06
C PRO A 217 -14.62 7.61 5.73
N TYR A 218 -15.05 8.76 5.23
CA TYR A 218 -14.44 9.42 4.09
C TYR A 218 -14.44 10.94 4.25
N THR A 219 -13.63 11.62 3.46
CA THR A 219 -13.48 13.07 3.50
C THR A 219 -13.34 13.66 2.12
N TYR A 220 -13.99 14.80 1.91
CA TYR A 220 -13.80 15.64 0.73
C TYR A 220 -12.45 16.38 0.78
N VAL A 221 -11.86 16.61 -0.39
CA VAL A 221 -10.57 17.30 -0.59
C VAL A 221 -10.75 18.45 -1.57
N ASP A 222 -10.96 19.63 -1.02
CA ASP A 222 -11.38 20.81 -1.79
C ASP A 222 -10.35 21.33 -2.80
N TRP A 223 -9.06 21.28 -2.50
CA TRP A 223 -8.05 22.01 -3.27
C TRP A 223 -7.47 21.26 -4.48
N ILE A 224 -7.83 19.99 -4.68
CA ILE A 224 -7.27 19.16 -5.76
C ILE A 224 -8.20 18.99 -6.97
N SER A 225 -9.37 19.63 -6.94
CA SER A 225 -10.32 19.61 -8.06
C SER A 225 -9.68 20.16 -9.33
N ARG A 226 -9.79 19.42 -10.43
CA ARG A 226 -9.45 19.91 -11.78
C ARG A 226 -10.74 20.08 -12.56
N GLN A 227 -10.74 21.06 -13.45
CA GLN A 227 -11.84 21.30 -14.38
C GLN A 227 -11.38 21.15 -15.82
N TRP A 228 -12.21 20.53 -16.65
CA TRP A 228 -12.01 20.41 -18.08
C TRP A 228 -13.22 20.98 -18.82
N THR A 229 -12.99 21.56 -19.99
CA THR A 229 -14.10 22.15 -20.75
C THR A 229 -14.85 21.02 -21.44
N VAL A 230 -16.17 20.95 -21.24
CA VAL A 230 -17.01 19.80 -21.68
C VAL A 230 -16.97 19.62 -23.20
N ASP A 231 -16.92 20.71 -23.95
CA ASP A 231 -16.82 20.73 -25.41
C ASP A 231 -15.55 20.05 -25.96
N LYS A 232 -14.49 19.96 -25.16
CA LYS A 232 -13.22 19.33 -25.52
C LYS A 232 -13.12 17.86 -25.10
N LEU A 233 -14.12 17.34 -24.38
CA LEU A 233 -14.11 15.96 -23.92
C LEU A 233 -14.65 15.03 -25.01
N PRO A 234 -14.23 13.75 -25.02
CA PRO A 234 -14.75 12.77 -25.96
C PRO A 234 -16.26 12.58 -25.77
N LYS A 235 -16.96 12.41 -26.89
CA LYS A 235 -18.42 12.24 -26.91
C LYS A 235 -18.85 10.78 -26.76
N ASP A 236 -17.94 9.83 -26.97
CA ASP A 236 -18.19 8.41 -26.75
C ASP A 236 -17.67 7.95 -25.39
N TYR A 237 -18.40 7.03 -24.76
CA TYR A 237 -18.11 6.56 -23.41
C TYR A 237 -16.73 5.91 -23.27
N ARG A 238 -16.27 5.20 -24.30
CA ARG A 238 -15.00 4.45 -24.23
C ARG A 238 -13.81 5.39 -24.22
N SER A 239 -13.78 6.35 -25.13
CA SER A 239 -12.72 7.36 -25.21
C SER A 239 -12.76 8.30 -24.01
N PHE A 240 -13.96 8.70 -23.57
CA PHE A 240 -14.14 9.53 -22.37
C PHE A 240 -13.53 8.85 -21.14
N LYS A 241 -13.90 7.57 -20.90
CA LYS A 241 -13.37 6.78 -19.78
C LYS A 241 -11.83 6.78 -19.78
N LYS A 242 -11.22 6.43 -20.91
CA LYS A 242 -9.76 6.39 -21.04
C LYS A 242 -9.12 7.75 -20.73
N GLU A 243 -9.65 8.83 -21.32
CA GLU A 243 -9.11 10.17 -21.12
C GLU A 243 -9.25 10.65 -19.66
N ILE A 244 -10.37 10.37 -19.00
CA ILE A 244 -10.56 10.72 -17.59
C ILE A 244 -9.59 9.93 -16.69
N GLU A 245 -9.45 8.62 -16.91
CA GLU A 245 -8.48 7.79 -16.16
C GLU A 245 -7.05 8.31 -16.31
N GLU A 246 -6.64 8.71 -17.51
CA GLU A 246 -5.31 9.29 -17.76
C GLU A 246 -5.11 10.62 -17.02
N LYS A 247 -6.09 11.53 -17.11
CA LYS A 247 -6.03 12.83 -16.43
C LYS A 247 -6.01 12.69 -14.90
N LEU A 248 -6.84 11.82 -14.34
CA LEU A 248 -6.86 11.55 -12.90
C LEU A 248 -5.58 10.85 -12.44
N THR A 249 -5.03 9.92 -13.23
CA THR A 249 -3.72 9.31 -12.98
C THR A 249 -2.63 10.38 -12.92
N MET A 250 -2.61 11.32 -13.86
CA MET A 250 -1.66 12.44 -13.85
C MET A 250 -1.84 13.32 -12.62
N LEU A 251 -3.08 13.65 -12.24
CA LEU A 251 -3.39 14.43 -11.05
C LEU A 251 -2.82 13.78 -9.79
N ILE A 252 -3.09 12.49 -9.60
CA ILE A 252 -2.62 11.69 -8.46
C ILE A 252 -1.09 11.67 -8.41
N LYS A 253 -0.43 11.46 -9.56
CA LYS A 253 1.04 11.45 -9.68
C LYS A 253 1.65 12.82 -9.35
N HIS A 254 1.03 13.92 -9.77
CA HIS A 254 1.54 15.27 -9.53
C HIS A 254 1.33 15.71 -8.09
N ALA A 255 0.12 15.51 -7.55
CA ALA A 255 -0.21 15.91 -6.19
C ALA A 255 0.58 15.08 -5.16
N ARG A 256 0.82 13.78 -5.44
CA ARG A 256 1.53 12.78 -4.62
C ARG A 256 0.85 12.49 -3.27
N SER A 257 0.47 13.52 -2.54
CA SER A 257 -0.10 13.48 -1.21
C SER A 257 -1.07 14.65 -0.98
N ILE A 258 -1.94 14.49 0.00
CA ILE A 258 -2.81 15.54 0.52
C ILE A 258 -2.56 15.78 1.99
N THR A 259 -2.87 16.98 2.47
CA THR A 259 -2.79 17.31 3.91
C THR A 259 -4.18 17.57 4.45
N LEU A 260 -4.58 16.83 5.48
CA LEU A 260 -5.87 16.95 6.16
C LEU A 260 -5.63 16.90 7.68
N LYS A 261 -6.28 17.79 8.44
CA LYS A 261 -6.11 17.90 9.90
C LYS A 261 -4.63 17.84 10.35
N ARG A 262 -3.75 18.56 9.65
CA ARG A 262 -2.28 18.62 9.89
C ARG A 262 -1.53 17.30 9.71
N LYS A 263 -2.15 16.29 9.07
CA LYS A 263 -1.52 15.01 8.71
C LYS A 263 -1.44 14.90 7.19
N GLN A 264 -0.33 14.36 6.70
CA GLN A 264 -0.11 14.11 5.28
C GLN A 264 -0.49 12.68 4.92
N TYR A 265 -1.20 12.49 3.81
CA TYR A 265 -1.70 11.22 3.30
C TYR A 265 -1.25 11.04 1.85
N SER A 266 -0.63 9.92 1.50
CA SER A 266 -0.20 9.66 0.12
C SER A 266 -1.38 9.24 -0.77
N LEU A 267 -1.58 9.90 -1.90
CA LEU A 267 -2.57 9.47 -2.89
C LEU A 267 -2.09 8.23 -3.64
N GLN A 268 -0.78 8.08 -3.83
CA GLN A 268 -0.18 6.88 -4.42
C GLN A 268 -0.38 5.65 -3.54
N GLU A 269 -0.55 5.83 -2.23
CA GLU A 269 -0.98 4.75 -1.37
C GLU A 269 -2.45 4.44 -1.63
N LYS A 270 -3.33 5.44 -1.56
CA LYS A 270 -4.78 5.23 -1.68
C LYS A 270 -5.20 4.46 -2.93
N ILE A 271 -4.55 4.66 -4.08
CA ILE A 271 -4.84 3.92 -5.32
C ILE A 271 -4.48 2.43 -5.29
N LEU A 272 -3.62 2.00 -4.36
CA LEU A 272 -3.17 0.61 -4.22
C LEU A 272 -4.05 -0.19 -3.24
N ASP A 273 -4.94 0.48 -2.51
CA ASP A 273 -5.92 -0.19 -1.67
C ASP A 273 -6.97 -0.89 -2.55
N ASP A 274 -7.74 -1.82 -1.99
CA ASP A 274 -8.89 -2.40 -2.71
C ASP A 274 -9.90 -1.29 -3.05
N VAL A 275 -10.50 -1.37 -4.24
CA VAL A 275 -11.62 -0.47 -4.59
C VAL A 275 -12.73 -0.70 -3.58
N LYS A 276 -13.18 0.39 -2.97
CA LYS A 276 -14.28 0.38 -2.03
C LYS A 276 -15.38 1.32 -2.49
N ILE A 277 -16.59 0.78 -2.55
CA ILE A 277 -17.80 1.53 -2.78
C ILE A 277 -18.33 1.92 -1.41
N TRP A 278 -18.41 3.23 -1.18
CA TRP A 278 -18.98 3.89 -0.01
C TRP A 278 -19.87 5.01 -0.49
#